data_AF-A0A521Z3S7-F1
#
_entry.id   AF-A0A521Z3S7-F1
#
_cell.length_a   1.000
_cell.length_b   1.000
_cell.length_c   1.000
_cell.angle_alpha   90.00
_cell.angle_beta   90.00
_cell.angle_gamma   90.00
#
_symmetry.space_group_name_H-M   'P 1'
#
loop_
_entity.id
_entity.type
_entity.pdbx_description
1 polymer ?
#
loop_
_entity_poly.entity_id
_entity_poly.type
_entity_poly.pdbx_seq_one_letter_code
_entity_poly.pdbx_strand_id
1 'polypeptide(L)'
;MKKLIATAVLAGCAAFAGAQTLTGATVEPGTAQVGHEVKLTASFDVDNGNTNCNVRIRWGDGSEKHFHVNQAKDVPLVLTHAYAQPGSYEIKVLPKNNLPQLKCLGKEQKIGVVITPAAPVAAAPSKAAAAALCPDGWKLVKGSARKNGAYTCSAKAGTPLPKEQAQCPGELTFFANAKKGQFGCRP
;
A
#
# COMPACT_ATOMS: atom_id res chain seq x y z
N MET A 1 -43.26 -17.53 -67.55
CA MET A 1 -42.48 -18.24 -66.51
C MET A 1 -41.03 -17.78 -66.59
N LYS A 2 -40.55 -16.99 -65.62
CA LYS A 2 -39.12 -16.84 -65.28
C LYS A 2 -39.10 -16.11 -63.93
N LYS A 3 -38.98 -16.87 -62.85
CA LYS A 3 -38.88 -16.35 -61.49
C LYS A 3 -37.44 -15.82 -61.31
N LEU A 4 -37.29 -14.51 -61.13
CA LEU A 4 -36.03 -13.91 -60.70
C LEU A 4 -35.92 -14.13 -59.18
N ILE A 5 -35.02 -15.03 -58.79
CA ILE A 5 -34.66 -15.25 -57.39
C ILE A 5 -33.54 -14.25 -57.08
N ALA A 6 -33.85 -13.22 -56.29
CA ALA A 6 -32.87 -12.29 -55.77
C ALA A 6 -32.21 -12.90 -54.52
N THR A 7 -30.93 -13.27 -54.64
CA THR A 7 -30.11 -13.76 -53.52
C THR A 7 -29.72 -12.57 -52.65
N ALA A 8 -30.34 -12.43 -51.49
CA ALA A 8 -29.95 -11.45 -50.48
C ALA A 8 -28.65 -11.92 -49.80
N VAL A 9 -27.54 -11.21 -50.04
CA VAL A 9 -26.30 -11.38 -49.29
C VAL A 9 -26.47 -10.66 -47.95
N LEU A 10 -26.73 -11.40 -46.88
CA LEU A 10 -26.57 -10.88 -45.52
C LEU A 10 -25.06 -10.74 -45.25
N ALA A 11 -24.54 -9.53 -45.47
CA ALA A 11 -23.28 -9.10 -44.89
C ALA A 11 -23.49 -8.94 -43.37
N GLY A 12 -23.26 -10.00 -42.62
CA GLY A 12 -23.13 -9.92 -41.17
C GLY A 12 -21.89 -9.09 -40.83
N CYS A 13 -22.07 -7.80 -40.55
CA CYS A 13 -21.07 -7.02 -39.85
C CYS A 13 -20.86 -7.69 -38.47
N ALA A 14 -19.73 -8.37 -38.30
CA ALA A 14 -19.22 -8.66 -36.98
C ALA A 14 -19.03 -7.30 -36.30
N ALA A 15 -19.85 -6.99 -35.31
CA ALA A 15 -19.61 -5.86 -34.43
C ALA A 15 -18.25 -6.12 -33.77
N PHE A 16 -17.23 -5.39 -34.20
CA PHE A 16 -15.99 -5.29 -33.45
C PHE A 16 -16.38 -4.65 -32.13
N ALA A 17 -16.52 -5.47 -31.09
CA ALA A 17 -16.66 -4.99 -29.72
C ALA A 17 -15.49 -4.03 -29.49
N GLY A 18 -15.80 -2.75 -29.21
CA GLY A 18 -14.81 -1.70 -28.97
C GLY A 18 -13.76 -2.22 -28.02
N ALA A 19 -12.52 -2.28 -28.49
CA ALA A 19 -11.47 -3.03 -27.85
C ALA A 19 -10.72 -2.08 -26.92
N GLN A 20 -11.05 -2.12 -25.64
CA GLN A 20 -10.37 -1.28 -24.65
C GLN A 20 -8.87 -1.60 -24.60
N THR A 21 -8.07 -0.55 -24.66
CA THR A 21 -6.62 -0.62 -24.79
C THR A 21 -5.96 -0.22 -23.49
N LEU A 22 -5.10 -1.07 -22.94
CA LEU A 22 -4.24 -0.72 -21.82
C LEU A 22 -3.21 0.32 -22.29
N THR A 23 -3.30 1.54 -21.77
CA THR A 23 -2.46 2.67 -22.19
C THR A 23 -1.35 3.01 -21.21
N GLY A 24 -1.52 2.67 -19.93
CA GLY A 24 -0.51 2.93 -18.91
C GLY A 24 -0.85 2.33 -17.55
N ALA A 25 0.11 2.37 -16.65
CA ALA A 25 -0.11 2.06 -15.25
C ALA A 25 0.89 2.80 -14.36
N THR A 26 0.46 3.18 -13.16
CA THR A 26 1.25 3.88 -12.14
C THR A 26 1.08 3.23 -10.77
N VAL A 27 2.07 3.39 -9.90
CA VAL A 27 2.01 2.94 -8.50
C VAL A 27 2.33 4.10 -7.57
N GLU A 28 1.55 4.26 -6.51
CA GLU A 28 1.74 5.29 -5.50
C GLU A 28 1.55 4.72 -4.08
N PRO A 29 2.51 4.94 -3.16
CA PRO A 29 3.83 5.50 -3.39
C PRO A 29 4.73 4.51 -4.15
N GLY A 30 5.75 5.02 -4.86
CA GLY A 30 6.79 4.19 -5.49
C GLY A 30 7.74 3.51 -4.49
N THR A 31 7.72 3.98 -3.23
CA THR A 31 8.45 3.39 -2.11
C THR A 31 7.53 3.30 -0.90
N ALA A 32 7.43 2.13 -0.27
CA ALA A 32 6.62 1.90 0.93
C ALA A 32 7.37 1.01 1.95
N GLN A 33 6.94 1.00 3.20
CA GLN A 33 7.45 0.04 4.18
C GLN A 33 6.68 -1.28 4.11
N VAL A 34 7.29 -2.38 4.56
CA VAL A 34 6.59 -3.67 4.76
C VAL A 34 5.26 -3.44 5.51
N GLY A 35 4.21 -4.10 5.05
CA GLY A 35 2.87 -4.01 5.62
C GLY A 35 2.07 -2.75 5.27
N HIS A 36 2.67 -1.76 4.60
CA HIS A 36 1.94 -0.60 4.09
C HIS A 36 1.40 -0.87 2.69
N GLU A 37 0.24 -0.30 2.39
CA GLU A 37 -0.39 -0.43 1.08
C GLU A 37 0.26 0.47 0.03
N VAL A 38 0.42 -0.08 -1.16
CA VAL A 38 0.66 0.68 -2.39
C VAL A 38 -0.58 0.60 -3.28
N LYS A 39 -0.85 1.66 -4.02
CA LYS A 39 -2.00 1.80 -4.91
C LYS A 39 -1.55 1.74 -6.36
N LEU A 40 -1.95 0.68 -7.06
CA LEU A 40 -1.79 0.54 -8.51
C LEU A 40 -2.99 1.19 -9.21
N THR A 41 -2.73 2.02 -10.22
CA THR A 41 -3.74 2.55 -11.13
C THR A 41 -3.40 2.11 -12.55
N ALA A 42 -4.26 1.35 -13.21
CA ALA A 42 -4.12 0.99 -14.62
C ALA A 42 -5.11 1.78 -15.47
N SER A 43 -4.59 2.48 -16.48
CA SER A 43 -5.34 3.35 -17.38
C SER A 43 -5.69 2.63 -18.67
N PHE A 44 -6.92 2.84 -19.13
CA PHE A 44 -7.43 2.26 -20.36
C PHE A 44 -7.99 3.36 -21.26
N ASP A 45 -7.71 3.25 -22.55
CA ASP A 45 -8.48 3.96 -23.57
C ASP A 45 -9.70 3.12 -23.93
N VAL A 46 -10.88 3.74 -23.92
CA VAL A 46 -12.17 3.07 -24.04
C VAL A 46 -12.96 3.73 -25.16
N ASP A 47 -12.92 3.12 -26.33
CA ASP A 47 -13.74 3.55 -27.46
C ASP A 47 -15.23 3.31 -27.18
N ASN A 48 -16.03 4.37 -27.30
CA ASN A 48 -17.50 4.33 -27.24
C ASN A 48 -18.09 3.66 -25.99
N GLY A 49 -17.39 3.71 -24.85
CA GLY A 49 -17.89 3.21 -23.56
C GLY A 49 -17.98 1.70 -23.44
N ASN A 50 -17.49 0.93 -24.42
CA ASN A 50 -17.49 -0.53 -24.35
C ASN A 50 -16.30 -1.03 -23.53
N THR A 51 -16.55 -1.37 -22.28
CA THR A 51 -15.59 -2.07 -21.41
C THR A 51 -15.95 -3.55 -21.40
N ASN A 52 -15.12 -4.41 -22.02
CA ASN A 52 -15.23 -5.86 -21.90
C ASN A 52 -13.90 -6.57 -22.24
N CYS A 53 -12.98 -6.68 -21.28
CA CYS A 53 -11.68 -7.35 -21.46
C CYS A 53 -11.10 -7.80 -20.13
N ASN A 54 -10.05 -8.61 -20.19
CA ASN A 54 -9.35 -9.13 -19.03
C ASN A 54 -7.87 -8.68 -18.99
N VAL A 55 -7.45 -8.26 -17.81
CA VAL A 55 -6.04 -8.12 -17.44
C VAL A 55 -5.68 -9.10 -16.34
N ARG A 56 -4.40 -9.49 -16.28
CA ARG A 56 -3.81 -10.14 -15.13
C ARG A 56 -2.86 -9.17 -14.45
N ILE A 57 -3.01 -9.00 -13.15
CA ILE A 57 -2.09 -8.25 -12.31
C ILE A 57 -1.16 -9.25 -11.63
N ARG A 58 0.15 -9.02 -11.73
CA ARG A 58 1.17 -9.72 -10.93
C ARG A 58 1.90 -8.69 -10.09
N TRP A 59 1.92 -8.87 -8.78
CA TRP A 59 2.59 -7.93 -7.86
C TRP A 59 4.10 -8.15 -7.77
N GLY A 60 4.60 -9.27 -8.31
CA GLY A 60 6.04 -9.61 -8.30
C GLY A 60 6.50 -10.33 -7.03
N ASP A 61 5.66 -10.41 -6.01
CA ASP A 61 5.86 -11.18 -4.78
C ASP A 61 5.29 -12.61 -4.83
N GLY A 62 4.81 -13.03 -6.01
CA GLY A 62 4.09 -14.29 -6.23
C GLY A 62 2.57 -14.14 -6.26
N SER A 63 2.02 -13.02 -5.78
CA SER A 63 0.59 -12.73 -5.84
C SER A 63 0.17 -12.35 -7.25
N GLU A 64 -0.87 -13.00 -7.78
CA GLU A 64 -1.48 -12.63 -9.05
C GLU A 64 -3.00 -12.77 -9.04
N LYS A 65 -3.68 -11.94 -9.84
CA LYS A 65 -5.14 -12.00 -9.99
C LYS A 65 -5.58 -11.52 -11.36
N HIS A 66 -6.62 -12.15 -11.91
CA HIS A 66 -7.31 -11.71 -13.12
C HIS A 66 -8.43 -10.73 -12.78
N PHE A 67 -8.59 -9.70 -13.62
CA PHE A 67 -9.63 -8.69 -13.48
C PHE A 67 -10.34 -8.50 -14.82
N HIS A 68 -11.66 -8.69 -14.76
CA HIS A 68 -12.56 -8.37 -15.85
C HIS A 68 -12.93 -6.90 -15.76
N VAL A 69 -12.42 -6.09 -16.69
CA VAL A 69 -12.77 -4.68 -16.83
C VAL A 69 -14.00 -4.62 -17.71
N ASN A 70 -15.18 -4.45 -17.10
CA ASN A 70 -16.45 -4.51 -17.84
C ASN A 70 -17.48 -3.44 -17.46
N GLN A 71 -17.12 -2.52 -16.57
CA GLN A 71 -17.95 -1.38 -16.22
C GLN A 71 -17.12 -0.10 -16.28
N ALA A 72 -17.77 1.03 -16.54
CA ALA A 72 -17.12 2.34 -16.57
C ALA A 72 -16.38 2.67 -15.26
N LYS A 73 -16.89 2.19 -14.10
CA LYS A 73 -16.24 2.37 -12.79
C LYS A 73 -14.92 1.61 -12.64
N ASP A 74 -14.66 0.62 -13.49
CA ASP A 74 -13.42 -0.16 -13.49
C ASP A 74 -12.32 0.53 -14.32
N VAL A 75 -12.61 1.72 -14.86
CA VAL A 75 -11.69 2.53 -15.66
C VAL A 75 -11.49 3.90 -15.00
N PRO A 76 -10.29 4.19 -14.46
CA PRO A 76 -9.13 3.28 -14.38
C PRO A 76 -9.35 2.15 -13.36
N LEU A 77 -8.60 1.05 -13.52
CA LEU A 77 -8.59 -0.04 -12.55
C LEU A 77 -7.67 0.33 -11.40
N VAL A 78 -8.23 0.52 -10.21
CA VAL A 78 -7.50 0.91 -9.00
C VAL A 78 -7.45 -0.25 -8.02
N LEU A 79 -6.25 -0.64 -7.59
CA LEU A 79 -6.01 -1.77 -6.69
C LEU A 79 -5.01 -1.40 -5.59
N THR A 80 -5.23 -1.88 -4.37
CA THR A 80 -4.26 -1.77 -3.28
C THR A 80 -3.57 -3.11 -3.01
N HIS A 81 -2.33 -3.07 -2.54
CA HIS A 81 -1.56 -4.25 -2.15
C HIS A 81 -0.52 -3.91 -1.08
N ALA A 82 -0.32 -4.80 -0.11
CA ALA A 82 0.70 -4.66 0.91
C ALA A 82 1.70 -5.82 0.81
N TYR A 83 2.99 -5.48 0.80
CA TYR A 83 4.07 -6.47 0.69
C TYR A 83 4.51 -6.96 2.07
N ALA A 84 4.70 -8.27 2.19
CA ALA A 84 5.10 -8.91 3.44
C ALA A 84 6.61 -8.90 3.69
N GLN A 85 7.42 -8.68 2.66
CA GLN A 85 8.89 -8.72 2.74
C GLN A 85 9.48 -7.45 2.10
N PRO A 86 10.64 -6.98 2.60
CA PRO A 86 11.35 -5.91 1.95
C PRO A 86 12.00 -6.38 0.66
N GLY A 87 12.10 -5.50 -0.32
CA GLY A 87 12.68 -5.80 -1.62
C GLY A 87 12.21 -4.86 -2.72
N SER A 88 12.85 -4.96 -3.87
CA SER A 88 12.39 -4.30 -5.10
C SER A 88 11.51 -5.27 -5.88
N TYR A 89 10.29 -4.85 -6.19
CA TYR A 89 9.31 -5.66 -6.90
C TYR A 89 8.95 -5.02 -8.25
N GLU A 90 8.62 -5.87 -9.22
CA GLU A 90 8.12 -5.46 -10.53
C GLU A 90 6.65 -5.86 -10.67
N ILE A 91 5.76 -4.87 -10.59
CA ILE A 91 4.33 -5.04 -10.82
C ILE A 91 4.11 -5.13 -12.33
N LYS A 92 3.33 -6.12 -12.78
CA LYS A 92 2.96 -6.31 -14.18
C LYS A 92 1.45 -6.22 -14.36
N VAL A 93 1.02 -5.35 -15.26
CA VAL A 93 -0.35 -5.31 -15.78
C VAL A 93 -0.32 -5.95 -17.16
N LEU A 94 -0.81 -7.19 -17.27
CA LEU A 94 -0.72 -7.99 -18.48
C LEU A 94 -2.10 -8.10 -19.13
N PRO A 95 -2.29 -7.63 -20.38
CA PRO A 95 -3.43 -8.06 -21.16
C PRO A 95 -3.35 -9.57 -21.40
N LYS A 96 -4.27 -10.35 -20.78
CA LYS A 96 -4.23 -11.81 -20.80
C LYS A 96 -5.65 -12.37 -20.89
N ASN A 97 -5.85 -13.41 -21.68
CA ASN A 97 -7.15 -14.09 -21.74
C ASN A 97 -7.44 -14.80 -20.42
N ASN A 98 -8.71 -14.84 -20.04
CA ASN A 98 -9.24 -15.72 -19.02
C ASN A 98 -10.63 -16.12 -19.52
N LEU A 99 -10.74 -17.20 -20.29
CA LEU A 99 -11.93 -17.48 -21.07
C LEU A 99 -13.19 -17.58 -20.18
N PRO A 100 -14.34 -17.05 -20.63
CA PRO A 100 -14.61 -16.50 -21.96
C PRO A 100 -14.10 -15.07 -22.19
N GLN A 101 -13.53 -14.40 -21.18
CA GLN A 101 -13.02 -13.03 -21.30
C GLN A 101 -11.74 -12.96 -22.13
N LEU A 102 -11.77 -12.16 -23.19
CA LEU A 102 -10.61 -11.87 -24.03
C LEU A 102 -9.71 -10.83 -23.37
N LYS A 103 -8.41 -10.88 -23.67
CA LYS A 103 -7.45 -9.87 -23.20
C LYS A 103 -7.80 -8.48 -23.72
N CYS A 104 -7.39 -7.48 -22.95
CA CYS A 104 -7.35 -6.11 -23.44
C CYS A 104 -6.35 -5.94 -24.58
N LEU A 105 -6.46 -4.86 -25.34
CA LEU A 105 -5.42 -4.47 -26.28
C LEU A 105 -4.28 -3.75 -25.55
N GLY A 106 -3.23 -3.40 -26.30
CA GLY A 106 -2.06 -2.71 -25.78
C GLY A 106 -0.95 -3.65 -25.32
N LYS A 107 0.14 -3.04 -24.87
CA LYS A 107 1.33 -3.74 -24.36
C LYS A 107 1.22 -3.93 -22.86
N GLU A 108 1.90 -4.96 -22.34
CA GLU A 108 2.07 -5.11 -20.90
C GLU A 108 2.74 -3.87 -20.28
N GLN A 109 2.29 -3.49 -19.09
CA GLN A 109 2.89 -2.40 -18.31
C GLN A 109 3.71 -3.00 -17.17
N LYS A 110 4.89 -2.40 -16.92
CA LYS A 110 5.81 -2.80 -15.85
C LYS A 110 6.12 -1.59 -15.00
N ILE A 111 5.93 -1.74 -13.69
CA ILE A 111 6.09 -0.66 -12.73
C ILE A 111 6.93 -1.19 -11.56
N GLY A 112 8.05 -0.51 -11.28
CA GLY A 112 8.88 -0.82 -10.13
C GLY A 112 8.29 -0.24 -8.85
N VAL A 113 8.38 -0.99 -7.76
CA VAL A 113 8.09 -0.50 -6.41
C VAL A 113 9.16 -0.99 -5.45
N VAL A 114 9.59 -0.12 -4.54
CA VAL A 114 10.61 -0.45 -3.53
C VAL A 114 9.94 -0.59 -2.17
N ILE A 115 10.09 -1.76 -1.56
CA ILE A 115 9.60 -2.02 -0.22
C ILE A 115 10.78 -2.01 0.73
N THR A 116 10.82 -1.01 1.60
CA THR A 116 11.83 -0.92 2.64
C THR A 116 11.43 -1.79 3.82
N PRO A 117 12.40 -2.31 4.60
CA PRO A 117 12.11 -2.95 5.87
C PRO A 117 11.20 -2.04 6.68
N ALA A 118 10.22 -2.63 7.38
CA ALA A 118 9.54 -1.89 8.44
C ALA A 118 10.63 -1.28 9.32
N ALA A 119 10.51 0.03 9.61
CA ALA A 119 11.41 0.65 10.56
C ALA A 119 11.47 -0.26 11.79
N PRO A 120 12.67 -0.61 12.31
CA PRO A 120 12.75 -1.49 13.45
C PRO A 120 11.84 -0.89 14.51
N VAL A 121 10.75 -1.60 14.85
CA VAL A 121 10.09 -1.41 16.13
C VAL A 121 11.23 -1.55 17.11
N ALA A 122 11.68 -0.42 17.65
CA ALA A 122 12.91 -0.34 18.42
C ALA A 122 12.91 -1.54 19.35
N ALA A 123 13.84 -2.47 19.12
CA ALA A 123 13.95 -3.67 19.94
C ALA A 123 13.97 -3.18 21.38
N ALA A 124 13.08 -3.75 22.20
CA ALA A 124 12.77 -3.27 23.54
C ALA A 124 14.02 -2.68 24.21
N PRO A 125 13.98 -1.42 24.69
CA PRO A 125 15.12 -0.91 25.44
C PRO A 125 15.35 -1.91 26.58
N SER A 126 16.53 -2.53 26.58
CA SER A 126 16.95 -3.35 27.69
C SER A 126 16.82 -2.52 28.97
N LYS A 127 16.71 -3.15 30.13
CA LYS A 127 16.66 -2.45 31.43
C LYS A 127 17.81 -1.43 31.59
N ALA A 128 18.92 -1.62 30.86
CA ALA A 128 20.04 -0.69 30.73
C ALA A 128 19.72 0.53 29.85
N ALA A 129 19.04 0.37 28.71
CA ALA A 129 18.60 1.49 27.88
C ALA A 129 17.53 2.33 28.58
N ALA A 130 16.59 1.73 29.31
CA ALA A 130 15.59 2.47 30.10
C ALA A 130 16.20 3.29 31.26
N ALA A 131 17.32 2.83 31.82
CA ALA A 131 18.09 3.58 32.82
C ALA A 131 18.88 4.75 32.20
N ALA A 132 19.24 4.66 30.92
CA ALA A 132 19.84 5.75 30.15
C ALA A 132 18.81 6.80 29.65
N LEU A 133 17.51 6.51 29.70
CA LEU A 133 16.43 7.43 29.29
C LEU A 133 16.10 8.49 30.35
N CYS A 134 16.54 8.31 31.60
CA CYS A 134 16.38 9.30 32.66
C CYS A 134 17.68 10.09 32.79
N PRO A 135 17.68 11.43 32.56
CA PRO A 135 18.87 12.25 32.72
C PRO A 135 19.29 12.35 34.20
N ASP A 136 20.49 12.86 34.45
CA ASP A 136 21.02 13.01 35.79
C ASP A 136 20.03 13.75 36.72
N GLY A 137 19.82 13.19 37.92
CA GLY A 137 18.83 13.67 38.88
C GLY A 137 17.42 13.08 38.72
N TRP A 138 17.17 12.30 37.65
CA TRP A 138 15.92 11.56 37.44
C TRP A 138 16.13 10.06 37.58
N LYS A 139 15.21 9.39 38.30
CA LYS A 139 15.23 7.95 38.55
C LYS A 139 14.07 7.27 37.83
N LEU A 140 14.36 6.19 37.11
CA LEU A 140 13.35 5.33 36.51
C LEU A 140 12.43 4.74 37.61
N VAL A 141 11.12 4.91 37.46
CA VAL A 141 10.13 4.33 38.36
C VAL A 141 10.12 2.81 38.18
N LYS A 142 10.27 2.08 39.28
CA LYS A 142 10.33 0.61 39.28
C LYS A 142 9.08 0.03 38.61
N GLY A 143 9.29 -0.81 37.59
CA GLY A 143 8.20 -1.45 36.84
C GLY A 143 7.49 -0.54 35.81
N SER A 144 7.91 0.72 35.65
CA SER A 144 7.33 1.61 34.64
C SER A 144 7.81 1.30 33.21
N ALA A 145 9.03 0.76 33.07
CA ALA A 145 9.60 0.39 31.79
C ALA A 145 8.89 -0.86 31.23
N ARG A 146 8.20 -0.69 30.11
CA ARG A 146 7.46 -1.75 29.41
C ARG A 146 8.15 -2.12 28.10
N LYS A 147 7.82 -3.32 27.61
CA LYS A 147 8.36 -3.86 26.34
C LYS A 147 7.99 -3.02 25.10
N ASN A 148 6.92 -2.24 25.17
CA ASN A 148 6.50 -1.33 24.10
C ASN A 148 7.25 0.02 24.11
N GLY A 149 8.20 0.22 25.03
CA GLY A 149 8.95 1.48 25.16
C GLY A 149 8.30 2.52 26.07
N ALA A 150 7.17 2.22 26.73
CA ALA A 150 6.62 3.10 27.76
C ALA A 150 7.52 3.08 29.01
N TYR A 151 7.74 4.24 29.62
CA TYR A 151 8.56 4.38 30.82
C TYR A 151 8.16 5.63 31.62
N THR A 152 8.60 5.70 32.87
CA THR A 152 8.40 6.88 33.72
C THR A 152 9.66 7.18 34.50
N CYS A 153 10.22 8.37 34.31
CA CYS A 153 11.26 8.95 35.14
C CYS A 153 10.62 9.79 36.24
N SER A 154 11.21 9.76 37.43
CA SER A 154 10.78 10.52 38.60
C SER A 154 11.95 11.24 39.26
N ALA A 155 11.75 12.49 39.63
CA ALA A 155 12.67 13.32 40.40
C ALA A 155 11.92 13.99 41.56
N LYS A 156 12.60 14.85 42.30
CA LYS A 156 11.97 15.65 43.36
C LYS A 156 10.91 16.57 42.73
N ALA A 157 9.79 16.77 43.43
CA ALA A 157 8.78 17.73 43.01
C ALA A 157 9.41 19.12 42.80
N GLY A 158 9.12 19.77 41.67
CA GLY A 158 9.73 21.05 41.31
C GLY A 158 11.07 20.95 40.55
N THR A 159 11.59 19.76 40.27
CA THR A 159 12.74 19.60 39.36
C THR A 159 12.35 20.06 37.94
N PRO A 160 13.13 20.94 37.29
CA PRO A 160 12.89 21.36 35.91
C PRO A 160 12.86 20.16 34.96
N LEU A 161 11.86 20.12 34.09
CA LEU A 161 11.75 19.09 33.05
C LEU A 161 12.90 19.25 32.03
N PRO A 162 13.37 18.16 31.41
CA PRO A 162 14.31 18.24 30.30
C PRO A 162 13.77 19.16 29.20
N LYS A 163 14.61 20.07 28.70
CA LYS A 163 14.23 21.02 27.64
C LYS A 163 13.91 20.33 26.31
N GLU A 164 14.52 19.17 26.09
CA GLU A 164 14.27 18.31 24.94
C GLU A 164 13.29 17.21 25.35
N GLN A 165 12.12 17.21 24.74
CA GLN A 165 11.11 16.19 24.98
C GLN A 165 11.62 14.87 24.41
N ALA A 166 11.65 13.83 25.23
CA ALA A 166 12.09 12.52 24.78
C ALA A 166 11.16 12.05 23.63
N GLN A 167 11.75 11.72 22.48
CA GLN A 167 11.01 11.12 21.38
C GLN A 167 10.56 9.73 21.80
N CYS A 168 9.25 9.59 22.01
CA CYS A 168 8.65 8.33 22.38
C CYS A 168 8.61 7.38 21.17
N PRO A 169 8.97 6.09 21.35
CA PRO A 169 8.96 5.14 20.24
C PRO A 169 7.53 4.74 19.87
N GLY A 170 7.26 4.59 18.57
CA GLY A 170 5.98 4.13 18.03
C GLY A 170 4.82 5.12 18.29
N GLU A 171 3.66 4.58 18.67
CA GLU A 171 2.42 5.33 18.93
C GLU A 171 2.35 5.96 20.34
N LEU A 172 3.45 5.96 21.09
CA LEU A 172 3.46 6.44 22.48
C LEU A 172 3.48 7.97 22.54
N THR A 173 2.77 8.52 23.51
CA THR A 173 2.73 9.95 23.79
C THR A 173 3.68 10.33 24.93
N PHE A 174 4.40 11.43 24.73
CA PHE A 174 5.21 12.04 25.79
C PHE A 174 4.29 12.65 26.86
N PHE A 175 4.61 12.40 28.13
CA PHE A 175 3.95 13.04 29.26
C PHE A 175 4.97 13.67 30.18
N ALA A 176 4.61 14.81 30.77
CA ALA A 176 5.41 15.48 31.77
C ALA A 176 4.54 16.15 32.83
N ASN A 177 4.98 16.07 34.08
CA ASN A 177 4.32 16.62 35.25
C ASN A 177 5.38 17.19 36.20
N ALA A 178 5.72 18.46 36.03
CA ALA A 178 6.69 19.16 36.87
C ALA A 178 6.27 19.22 38.35
N LYS A 179 4.96 19.30 38.64
CA LYS A 179 4.43 19.32 40.01
C LYS A 179 4.69 18.01 40.76
N LYS A 180 4.59 16.88 40.06
CA LYS A 180 4.90 15.55 40.60
C LYS A 180 6.34 15.12 40.37
N GLY A 181 7.15 15.92 39.66
CA GLY A 181 8.50 15.57 39.25
C GLY A 181 8.51 14.28 38.43
N GLN A 182 7.64 14.15 37.42
CA GLN A 182 7.55 12.94 36.58
C GLN A 182 7.53 13.27 35.10
N PHE A 183 8.18 12.47 34.26
CA PHE A 183 8.00 12.51 32.81
C PHE A 183 8.27 11.14 32.18
N GLY A 184 7.87 10.93 30.92
CA GLY A 184 8.22 9.74 30.17
C GLY A 184 7.30 9.51 28.98
N CYS A 185 7.18 8.25 28.57
CA CYS A 185 6.33 7.82 27.46
C CYS A 185 5.24 6.88 27.94
N ARG A 186 4.00 7.10 27.47
CA ARG A 186 2.84 6.26 27.79
C ARG A 186 2.00 6.00 26.53
N PRO A 187 1.21 4.91 26.48
CA PRO A 187 0.17 4.76 25.47
C PRO A 187 -0.82 5.92 25.52
#